data_AF-A0A2H8TJS5-F1
#
_entry.id   AF-A0A2H8TJS5-F1
#
_cell.length_a   1.000
_cell.length_b   1.000
_cell.length_c   1.000
_cell.angle_alpha   90.00
_cell.angle_beta   90.00
_cell.angle_gamma   90.00
#
_symmetry.space_group_name_H-M   'P 1'
#
loop_
_entity.id
_entity.type
_entity.pdbx_description
1 polymer ?
#
loop_
_entity_poly.entity_id
_entity_poly.type
_entity_poly.pdbx_seq_one_letter_code
_entity_poly.pdbx_strand_id
1 'polypeptide(L)'
;MLIRSFQMSSFCHPKSANYNLNNSISSPSILKKCGKQTLNNVPGRRVCFDLFNNLKLLLINYDSNNKDDLIEYNNLICDIRDLATEINDNELIKLLKDARNCVNILNENLTLFVKVILILKWMNRSDEVVKEYRLFLLNVCTAYSYHTQFAIEQLVACFSHVDSAACDRVNGMPSQEEERGFLNVHVTLEALLKAIPLAKDLLISALKKKFPYKTNSTYSHLHYIHNLLCIVEYEPSLRKNILSLIINKLVEIDVHISKDELDRLESNINIDVEDIFPMDVDDGACIKVGPEKVEEEHFSDTLDICLKRIFNYMKTICHTPNGSLLWDTTKSLYHDLLSIFENEILPTYNSSHI
;
A
#
# COMPACT_ATOMS: atom_id res chain seq x y z
N MET A 1 -15.38 -7.96 17.37
CA MET A 1 -15.18 -6.58 17.87
C MET A 1 -14.67 -5.82 16.67
N LEU A 2 -15.63 -5.29 15.91
CA LEU A 2 -15.45 -4.81 14.54
C LEU A 2 -14.75 -3.45 14.55
N ILE A 3 -13.81 -3.29 13.62
CA ILE A 3 -13.15 -2.04 13.25
C ILE A 3 -14.24 -0.96 13.17
N ARG A 4 -14.13 0.04 14.05
CA ARG A 4 -15.15 1.07 14.20
C ARG A 4 -15.27 1.84 12.89
N SER A 5 -16.46 1.75 12.31
CA SER A 5 -16.95 2.48 11.15
C SER A 5 -16.71 3.99 11.30
N PHE A 6 -15.87 4.56 10.44
CA PHE A 6 -15.91 5.98 10.11
C PHE A 6 -17.05 6.18 9.09
N GLN A 7 -18.22 6.60 9.59
CA GLN A 7 -19.33 7.10 8.79
C GLN A 7 -19.31 8.64 8.85
N MET A 8 -19.28 9.31 7.70
CA MET A 8 -19.76 10.70 7.58
C MET A 8 -20.69 10.86 6.39
N SER A 9 -21.96 11.07 6.76
CA SER A 9 -23.00 11.92 6.18
C SER A 9 -22.98 12.28 4.69
N SER A 10 -24.03 11.80 4.03
CA SER A 10 -24.64 12.19 2.76
C SER A 10 -24.90 13.69 2.63
N PHE A 11 -24.59 14.25 1.46
CA PHE A 11 -25.26 15.45 0.93
C PHE A 11 -25.71 15.19 -0.52
N CYS A 12 -27.00 15.44 -0.78
CA CYS A 12 -27.67 15.25 -2.06
C CYS A 12 -27.59 16.50 -2.96
N HIS A 13 -27.20 16.29 -4.23
CA HIS A 13 -27.75 16.80 -5.52
C HIS A 13 -27.75 18.33 -5.82
N PRO A 14 -27.73 18.78 -7.12
CA PRO A 14 -28.63 18.32 -8.20
C PRO A 14 -28.08 18.25 -9.66
N LYS A 15 -29.03 17.96 -10.57
CA LYS A 15 -29.01 17.44 -11.96
C LYS A 15 -28.60 18.43 -13.08
N SER A 16 -28.42 17.83 -14.27
CA SER A 16 -28.45 18.34 -15.67
C SER A 16 -27.05 18.59 -16.30
N ALA A 17 -26.76 18.26 -17.56
CA ALA A 17 -27.61 18.23 -18.75
C ALA A 17 -27.18 17.18 -19.81
N ASN A 18 -28.15 16.77 -20.63
CA ASN A 18 -28.02 15.96 -21.84
C ASN A 18 -27.40 16.78 -22.99
N TYR A 19 -26.51 16.16 -23.77
CA TYR A 19 -26.26 16.57 -25.15
C TYR A 19 -26.26 15.34 -26.08
N ASN A 20 -27.32 15.26 -26.89
CA ASN A 20 -27.40 14.44 -28.09
C ASN A 20 -26.79 15.20 -29.27
N LEU A 21 -26.03 14.54 -30.14
CA LEU A 21 -25.87 14.98 -31.53
C LEU A 21 -25.85 13.76 -32.47
N ASN A 22 -26.91 13.63 -33.26
CA ASN A 22 -26.97 12.81 -34.47
C ASN A 22 -26.63 13.70 -35.68
N ASN A 23 -25.81 13.22 -36.62
CA ASN A 23 -26.25 12.98 -38.02
C ASN A 23 -25.11 12.57 -38.96
N SER A 24 -25.34 11.41 -39.57
CA SER A 24 -25.01 10.87 -40.89
C SER A 24 -24.57 11.84 -42.01
N ILE A 25 -23.56 11.44 -42.79
CA ILE A 25 -23.50 11.63 -44.26
C ILE A 25 -22.83 10.38 -44.90
N SER A 26 -23.41 9.94 -46.01
CA SER A 26 -23.15 8.68 -46.73
C SER A 26 -22.49 8.86 -48.11
N SER A 27 -21.51 7.98 -48.41
CA SER A 27 -21.22 7.29 -49.71
C SER A 27 -20.60 8.07 -50.90
N PRO A 28 -20.08 7.41 -51.98
CA PRO A 28 -19.63 6.00 -52.24
C PRO A 28 -18.17 5.96 -52.84
N SER A 29 -17.45 4.87 -53.17
CA SER A 29 -17.72 3.82 -54.18
C SER A 29 -16.50 2.87 -54.38
N ILE A 30 -16.78 1.62 -54.81
CA ILE A 30 -16.01 0.74 -55.74
C ILE A 30 -14.71 0.06 -55.24
N LEU A 31 -14.82 -1.23 -54.84
CA LEU A 31 -14.19 -2.38 -55.52
C LEU A 31 -14.67 -3.70 -54.91
N LYS A 32 -15.30 -4.52 -55.74
CA LYS A 32 -15.78 -5.87 -55.45
C LYS A 32 -14.91 -6.84 -56.25
N LYS A 33 -14.11 -7.70 -55.60
CA LYS A 33 -14.03 -9.16 -55.88
C LYS A 33 -12.79 -9.86 -55.28
N CYS A 34 -13.08 -11.07 -54.79
CA CYS A 34 -12.24 -12.27 -54.72
C CYS A 34 -11.13 -12.37 -53.67
N GLY A 35 -11.54 -12.89 -52.50
CA GLY A 35 -11.17 -14.24 -52.07
C GLY A 35 -9.69 -14.56 -51.92
N LYS A 36 -9.20 -14.52 -50.69
CA LYS A 36 -8.12 -15.37 -50.15
C LYS A 36 -8.27 -15.45 -48.63
N GLN A 37 -8.15 -16.66 -48.12
CA GLN A 37 -8.20 -17.00 -46.70
C GLN A 37 -7.24 -16.11 -45.91
N THR A 38 -7.79 -15.30 -45.00
CA THR A 38 -7.01 -14.57 -43.99
C THR A 38 -7.27 -15.21 -42.64
N LEU A 39 -6.21 -15.76 -42.07
CA LEU A 39 -6.09 -16.19 -40.69
C LEU A 39 -6.68 -15.11 -39.77
N ASN A 40 -7.76 -15.46 -39.06
CA ASN A 40 -8.25 -14.67 -37.94
C ASN A 40 -7.32 -14.88 -36.74
N ASN A 41 -6.11 -14.34 -36.80
CA ASN A 41 -5.38 -13.99 -35.59
C ASN A 41 -5.90 -12.64 -35.12
N VAL A 42 -6.92 -12.68 -34.26
CA VAL A 42 -7.25 -11.54 -33.39
C VAL A 42 -6.22 -11.56 -32.26
N PRO A 43 -5.34 -10.55 -32.13
CA PRO A 43 -4.49 -10.43 -30.95
C PRO A 43 -5.39 -9.95 -29.81
N GLY A 44 -5.60 -10.79 -28.79
CA GLY A 44 -6.36 -10.40 -27.60
C GLY A 44 -7.35 -11.42 -27.01
N ARG A 45 -7.37 -12.67 -27.49
CA ARG A 45 -7.98 -13.77 -26.74
C ARG A 45 -6.98 -14.91 -26.62
N ARG A 46 -6.16 -14.89 -25.57
CA ARG A 46 -5.63 -16.14 -25.04
C ARG A 46 -6.83 -16.91 -24.53
N VAL A 47 -7.19 -17.97 -25.26
CA VAL A 47 -8.24 -18.90 -24.85
C VAL A 47 -7.75 -19.52 -23.54
N CYS A 48 -8.41 -19.18 -22.43
CA CYS A 48 -8.14 -19.72 -21.10
C CYS A 48 -8.57 -21.19 -21.09
N PHE A 49 -7.75 -22.06 -21.70
CA PHE A 49 -7.96 -23.49 -21.63
C PHE A 49 -7.58 -23.95 -20.23
N ASP A 50 -8.57 -24.12 -19.36
CA ASP A 50 -8.57 -25.10 -18.27
C ASP A 50 -7.27 -25.19 -17.43
N LEU A 51 -6.56 -24.07 -17.22
CA LEU A 51 -5.20 -24.05 -16.67
C LEU A 51 -5.13 -24.71 -15.27
N PHE A 52 -6.24 -24.68 -14.54
CA PHE A 52 -6.36 -25.14 -13.16
C PHE A 52 -7.03 -26.50 -13.01
N ASN A 53 -7.61 -27.09 -14.07
CA ASN A 53 -8.33 -28.37 -13.95
C ASN A 53 -7.42 -29.53 -13.52
N ASN A 54 -6.11 -29.42 -13.79
CA ASN A 54 -5.12 -30.42 -13.43
C ASN A 54 -4.10 -29.93 -12.38
N LEU A 55 -4.36 -28.80 -11.70
CA LEU A 55 -3.41 -28.21 -10.75
C LEU A 55 -2.96 -29.22 -9.69
N LYS A 56 -3.89 -30.00 -9.14
CA LYS A 56 -3.59 -31.04 -8.16
C LYS A 56 -2.69 -32.15 -8.72
N LEU A 57 -2.92 -32.57 -9.96
CA LEU A 57 -2.11 -33.63 -10.60
C LEU A 57 -0.70 -33.13 -10.92
N LEU A 58 -0.58 -31.90 -11.42
CA LEU A 58 0.72 -31.27 -11.69
C LEU A 58 1.54 -31.10 -10.40
N LEU A 59 0.91 -30.68 -9.30
CA LEU A 59 1.60 -30.53 -8.01
C LEU A 59 1.98 -31.88 -7.37
N ILE A 60 1.19 -32.94 -7.58
CA ILE A 60 1.50 -34.29 -7.07
C ILE A 60 2.61 -34.96 -7.89
N ASN A 61 2.57 -34.81 -9.21
CA ASN A 61 3.51 -35.48 -10.11
C ASN A 61 4.86 -34.77 -10.20
N TYR A 62 5.00 -33.58 -9.61
CA TYR A 62 6.23 -32.82 -9.63
C TYR A 62 7.37 -33.53 -8.88
N ASP A 63 8.37 -33.99 -9.62
CA ASP A 63 9.67 -34.43 -9.08
C ASP A 63 10.75 -33.40 -9.40
N SER A 64 11.39 -32.85 -8.36
CA SER A 64 12.49 -31.88 -8.49
C SER A 64 13.70 -32.42 -9.25
N ASN A 65 13.83 -33.74 -9.40
CA ASN A 65 14.93 -34.37 -10.12
C ASN A 65 14.65 -34.56 -11.63
N ASN A 66 13.39 -34.42 -12.05
CA ASN A 66 13.01 -34.54 -13.45
C ASN A 66 13.01 -33.16 -14.13
N LYS A 67 13.76 -33.06 -15.24
CA LYS A 67 13.90 -31.79 -15.98
C LYS A 67 12.60 -31.37 -16.68
N ASP A 68 11.82 -32.34 -17.16
CA ASP A 68 10.59 -32.03 -17.89
C ASP A 68 9.50 -31.51 -16.93
N ASP A 69 9.35 -32.15 -15.76
CA ASP A 69 8.44 -31.71 -14.70
C ASP A 69 8.83 -30.32 -14.14
N LEU A 70 10.14 -30.03 -14.07
CA LEU A 70 10.64 -28.70 -13.69
C LEU A 70 10.27 -27.62 -14.71
N ILE A 71 10.31 -27.95 -16.00
CA ILE A 71 9.90 -27.02 -17.07
C ILE A 71 8.39 -26.77 -17.00
N GLU A 72 7.58 -27.83 -16.87
CA GLU A 72 6.13 -27.71 -16.73
C GLU A 72 5.73 -26.89 -15.50
N TYR A 73 6.38 -27.14 -14.35
CA TYR A 73 6.16 -26.38 -13.13
C TYR A 73 6.54 -24.89 -13.31
N ASN A 74 7.70 -24.59 -13.90
CA ASN A 74 8.09 -23.20 -14.13
C ASN A 74 7.17 -22.48 -15.12
N ASN A 75 6.68 -23.18 -16.14
CA ASN A 75 5.68 -22.63 -17.06
C ASN A 75 4.39 -22.29 -16.31
N LEU A 76 3.90 -23.19 -15.44
CA LEU A 76 2.74 -22.91 -14.58
C LEU A 76 2.96 -21.67 -13.70
N ILE A 77 4.16 -21.52 -13.12
CA ILE A 77 4.51 -20.33 -12.33
C ILE A 77 4.45 -19.05 -13.16
N CYS A 78 5.06 -19.06 -14.35
CA CYS A 78 5.03 -17.93 -15.27
C CYS A 78 3.61 -17.60 -15.69
N ASP A 79 2.81 -18.61 -16.04
CA ASP A 79 1.43 -18.43 -16.44
C ASP A 79 0.61 -17.80 -15.32
N ILE A 80 0.69 -18.30 -14.08
CA ILE A 80 -0.04 -17.71 -12.94
C ILE A 80 0.37 -16.26 -12.71
N ARG A 81 1.68 -15.96 -12.78
CA ARG A 81 2.19 -14.60 -12.59
C ARG A 81 1.71 -13.66 -13.71
N ASP A 82 1.75 -14.12 -14.95
CA ASP A 82 1.40 -13.31 -16.12
C ASP A 82 -0.13 -13.16 -16.25
N LEU A 83 -0.90 -14.15 -15.79
CA LEU A 83 -2.37 -14.10 -15.68
C LEU A 83 -2.85 -13.24 -14.51
N ALA A 84 -2.01 -12.95 -13.51
CA ALA A 84 -2.39 -12.19 -12.32
C ALA A 84 -3.01 -10.81 -12.63
N THR A 85 -2.69 -10.22 -13.77
CA THR A 85 -3.23 -8.93 -14.23
C THR A 85 -4.58 -9.05 -14.95
N GLU A 86 -4.89 -10.20 -15.55
CA GLU A 86 -6.07 -10.38 -16.41
C GLU A 86 -7.08 -11.41 -15.87
N ILE A 87 -6.74 -12.15 -14.82
CA ILE A 87 -7.60 -13.19 -14.25
C ILE A 87 -8.92 -12.61 -13.73
N ASN A 88 -10.01 -13.30 -14.04
CA ASN A 88 -11.33 -12.96 -13.53
C ASN A 88 -11.50 -13.48 -12.09
N ASP A 89 -12.43 -12.90 -11.34
CA ASP A 89 -12.61 -13.23 -9.93
C ASP A 89 -13.03 -14.71 -9.72
N ASN A 90 -13.80 -15.30 -10.65
CA ASN A 90 -14.26 -16.69 -10.54
C ASN A 90 -13.12 -17.71 -10.72
N GLU A 91 -12.23 -17.48 -11.69
CA GLU A 91 -11.03 -18.27 -11.94
C GLU A 91 -10.05 -18.15 -10.78
N LEU A 92 -9.88 -16.94 -10.23
CA LEU A 92 -9.02 -16.72 -9.08
C LEU A 92 -9.56 -17.43 -7.83
N ILE A 93 -10.88 -17.38 -7.59
CA ILE A 93 -11.52 -18.14 -6.52
C ILE A 93 -11.26 -19.65 -6.70
N LYS A 94 -11.39 -20.17 -7.93
CA LYS A 94 -11.14 -21.59 -8.21
C LYS A 94 -9.68 -21.96 -7.93
N LEU A 95 -8.72 -21.17 -8.43
CA LEU A 95 -7.30 -21.35 -8.17
C LEU A 95 -6.99 -21.36 -6.66
N LEU A 96 -7.52 -20.39 -5.90
CA LEU A 96 -7.29 -20.30 -4.46
C LEU A 96 -7.90 -21.49 -3.70
N LYS A 97 -9.09 -21.95 -4.10
CA LYS A 97 -9.73 -23.15 -3.54
C LYS A 97 -8.92 -24.41 -3.83
N ASP A 98 -8.46 -24.57 -5.07
CA ASP A 98 -7.67 -25.73 -5.49
C ASP A 98 -6.30 -25.75 -4.81
N ALA A 99 -5.63 -24.59 -4.73
CA ALA A 99 -4.38 -24.42 -3.99
C ALA A 99 -4.56 -24.74 -2.50
N ARG A 100 -5.67 -24.29 -1.88
CA ARG A 100 -5.99 -24.61 -0.49
C ARG A 100 -6.21 -26.11 -0.27
N ASN A 101 -6.88 -26.79 -1.20
CA ASN A 101 -7.09 -28.25 -1.13
C ASN A 101 -5.78 -29.04 -1.27
N CYS A 102 -4.73 -28.40 -1.83
CA CYS A 102 -3.42 -29.00 -2.01
C CYS A 102 -2.42 -28.61 -0.92
N VAL A 103 -2.80 -27.85 0.13
CA VAL A 103 -1.87 -27.35 1.16
C VAL A 103 -0.98 -28.47 1.70
N ASN A 104 -1.53 -29.64 2.03
CA ASN A 104 -0.77 -30.76 2.59
C ASN A 104 0.35 -31.30 1.67
N ILE A 105 0.32 -30.95 0.38
CA ILE A 105 1.25 -31.41 -0.65
C ILE A 105 2.30 -30.32 -0.96
N LEU A 106 2.04 -29.06 -0.56
CA LEU A 106 2.92 -27.89 -0.78
C LEU A 106 4.15 -27.93 0.13
N ASN A 107 5.01 -28.91 -0.10
CA ASN A 107 6.30 -29.08 0.57
C ASN A 107 7.35 -28.05 0.11
N GLU A 108 8.58 -28.17 0.63
CA GLU A 108 9.68 -27.25 0.35
C GLU A 108 10.02 -27.11 -1.16
N ASN A 109 9.79 -28.17 -1.95
CA ASN A 109 10.05 -28.15 -3.39
C ASN A 109 9.04 -27.29 -4.16
N LEU A 110 7.83 -27.09 -3.60
CA LEU A 110 6.75 -26.28 -4.20
C LEU A 110 6.71 -24.85 -3.63
N THR A 111 7.82 -24.38 -3.05
CA THR A 111 7.91 -23.04 -2.45
C THR A 111 7.65 -21.91 -3.44
N LEU A 112 8.06 -22.06 -4.70
CA LEU A 112 7.83 -21.04 -5.74
C LEU A 112 6.34 -20.85 -6.04
N PHE A 113 5.57 -21.93 -6.07
CA PHE A 113 4.11 -21.89 -6.27
C PHE A 113 3.44 -21.08 -5.16
N VAL A 114 3.74 -21.40 -3.91
CA VAL A 114 3.20 -20.66 -2.76
C VAL A 114 3.56 -19.18 -2.86
N LYS A 115 4.81 -18.86 -3.16
CA LYS A 115 5.26 -17.47 -3.30
C LYS A 115 4.49 -16.72 -4.38
N VAL A 116 4.25 -17.35 -5.52
CA VAL A 116 3.54 -16.73 -6.65
C VAL A 116 2.08 -16.46 -6.31
N ILE A 117 1.40 -17.40 -5.63
CA ILE A 117 0.04 -17.17 -5.15
C ILE A 117 0.00 -16.01 -4.15
N LEU A 118 0.97 -15.92 -3.24
CA LEU A 118 1.04 -14.83 -2.25
C LEU A 118 1.29 -13.44 -2.86
N ILE A 119 1.91 -13.36 -4.05
CA ILE A 119 2.17 -12.11 -4.78
C ILE A 119 0.94 -11.58 -5.55
N LEU A 120 -0.08 -12.41 -5.79
CA LEU A 120 -1.24 -12.03 -6.59
C LEU A 120 -1.94 -10.77 -6.06
N LYS A 121 -2.49 -9.93 -6.96
CA LYS A 121 -3.27 -8.75 -6.57
C LYS A 121 -4.67 -9.14 -6.12
N TRP A 122 -4.92 -9.11 -4.80
CA TRP A 122 -6.19 -9.57 -4.20
C TRP A 122 -6.94 -8.49 -3.40
N MET A 123 -6.25 -7.49 -2.83
CA MET A 123 -6.82 -6.56 -1.83
C MET A 123 -8.02 -5.74 -2.32
N ASN A 124 -8.07 -5.41 -3.62
CA ASN A 124 -9.14 -4.60 -4.24
C ASN A 124 -10.11 -5.46 -5.08
N ARG A 125 -10.07 -6.79 -4.96
CA ARG A 125 -10.99 -7.71 -5.66
C ARG A 125 -12.28 -7.92 -4.86
N SER A 126 -13.19 -8.75 -5.36
CA SER A 126 -14.42 -9.10 -4.64
C SER A 126 -14.17 -9.69 -3.25
N ASP A 127 -15.14 -9.53 -2.34
CA ASP A 127 -15.03 -10.00 -0.96
C ASP A 127 -14.82 -11.53 -0.86
N GLU A 128 -15.32 -12.28 -1.86
CA GLU A 128 -15.09 -13.73 -1.92
C GLU A 128 -13.65 -14.08 -2.27
N VAL A 129 -13.02 -13.37 -3.23
CA VAL A 129 -11.58 -13.53 -3.51
C VAL A 129 -10.75 -13.24 -2.26
N VAL A 130 -11.02 -12.12 -1.59
CA VAL A 130 -10.34 -11.70 -0.36
C VAL A 130 -10.46 -12.78 0.72
N LYS A 131 -11.67 -13.32 0.91
CA LYS A 131 -11.93 -14.39 1.88
C LYS A 131 -11.15 -15.66 1.56
N GLU A 132 -11.18 -16.13 0.32
CA GLU A 132 -10.50 -17.35 -0.09
C GLU A 132 -8.96 -17.19 -0.01
N TYR A 133 -8.44 -16.02 -0.39
CA TYR A 133 -7.01 -15.71 -0.26
C TYR A 133 -6.57 -15.73 1.19
N ARG A 134 -7.32 -15.07 2.08
CA ARG A 134 -7.03 -15.07 3.52
C ARG A 134 -7.01 -16.49 4.10
N LEU A 135 -7.98 -17.32 3.73
CA LEU A 135 -8.03 -18.72 4.16
C LEU A 135 -6.84 -19.53 3.66
N PHE A 136 -6.45 -19.35 2.39
CA PHE A 136 -5.26 -19.99 1.84
C PHE A 136 -3.99 -19.57 2.59
N LEU A 137 -3.78 -18.25 2.78
CA LEU A 137 -2.61 -17.71 3.45
C LEU A 137 -2.49 -18.24 4.88
N LEU A 138 -3.58 -18.24 5.66
CA LEU A 138 -3.58 -18.79 7.02
C LEU A 138 -3.26 -20.29 7.03
N ASN A 139 -3.90 -21.08 6.16
CA ASN A 139 -3.66 -22.52 6.11
C ASN A 139 -2.20 -22.85 5.76
N VAL A 140 -1.61 -22.14 4.80
CA VAL A 140 -0.21 -22.34 4.42
C VAL A 140 0.74 -21.92 5.54
N CYS A 141 0.55 -20.76 6.16
CA CYS A 141 1.46 -20.30 7.21
C CYS A 141 1.37 -21.13 8.49
N THR A 142 0.18 -21.67 8.80
CA THR A 142 -0.02 -22.57 9.95
C THR A 142 0.52 -23.98 9.69
N ALA A 143 0.42 -24.48 8.46
CA ALA A 143 1.00 -25.77 8.07
C ALA A 143 2.53 -25.71 7.93
N TYR A 144 3.04 -24.61 7.37
CA TYR A 144 4.45 -24.44 7.00
C TYR A 144 4.94 -23.06 7.42
N SER A 145 5.46 -22.97 8.65
CA SER A 145 5.84 -21.71 9.28
C SER A 145 6.92 -20.93 8.51
N TYR A 146 7.76 -21.60 7.70
CA TYR A 146 8.80 -20.97 6.88
C TYR A 146 8.22 -20.03 5.80
N HIS A 147 6.94 -20.18 5.42
CA HIS A 147 6.28 -19.24 4.52
C HIS A 147 5.81 -17.95 5.20
N THR A 148 5.70 -17.94 6.53
CA THR A 148 5.14 -16.82 7.31
C THR A 148 5.92 -15.52 7.08
N GLN A 149 7.26 -15.58 7.07
CA GLN A 149 8.08 -14.39 6.84
C GLN A 149 7.76 -13.76 5.47
N PHE A 150 7.71 -14.58 4.42
CA PHE A 150 7.41 -14.09 3.09
C PHE A 150 5.98 -13.55 2.98
N ALA A 151 5.00 -14.24 3.57
CA ALA A 151 3.61 -13.80 3.59
C ALA A 151 3.45 -12.43 4.26
N ILE A 152 4.09 -12.22 5.41
CA ILE A 152 4.10 -10.91 6.10
C ILE A 152 4.77 -9.85 5.24
N GLU A 153 5.91 -10.15 4.61
CA GLU A 153 6.59 -9.20 3.71
C GLU A 153 5.69 -8.78 2.52
N GLN A 154 4.87 -9.69 1.99
CA GLN A 154 3.89 -9.36 0.94
C GLN A 154 2.73 -8.50 1.47
N LEU A 155 2.17 -8.85 2.63
CA LEU A 155 1.09 -8.05 3.25
C LEU A 155 1.56 -6.63 3.56
N VAL A 156 2.76 -6.47 4.11
CA VAL A 156 3.32 -5.14 4.40
C VAL A 156 3.65 -4.37 3.12
N ALA A 157 4.08 -5.05 2.04
CA ALA A 157 4.31 -4.39 0.76
C ALA A 157 3.04 -3.74 0.18
N CYS A 158 1.84 -4.28 0.49
CA CYS A 158 0.58 -3.66 0.13
C CYS A 158 0.41 -2.24 0.68
N PHE A 159 1.01 -1.90 1.83
CA PHE A 159 0.91 -0.55 2.41
C PHE A 159 1.64 0.52 1.60
N SER A 160 2.56 0.11 0.72
CA SER A 160 3.33 1.03 -0.13
C SER A 160 2.79 1.12 -1.55
N HIS A 161 1.81 0.28 -1.92
CA HIS A 161 1.16 0.31 -3.23
C HIS A 161 0.08 1.38 -3.26
N VAL A 162 0.53 2.61 -3.49
CA VAL A 162 -0.34 3.77 -3.66
C VAL A 162 -0.26 4.15 -5.13
N ASP A 163 -1.36 3.99 -5.87
CA ASP A 163 -1.41 4.41 -7.26
C ASP A 163 -1.34 5.94 -7.30
N SER A 164 -0.23 6.47 -7.81
CA SER A 164 0.03 7.92 -7.90
C SER A 164 -0.98 8.68 -8.78
N ALA A 165 -1.88 7.98 -9.47
CA ALA A 165 -2.83 8.52 -10.43
C ALA A 165 -4.23 8.85 -9.84
N ALA A 166 -4.50 8.55 -8.57
CA ALA A 166 -5.81 8.81 -7.97
C ALA A 166 -6.00 10.31 -7.68
N CYS A 167 -6.78 10.99 -8.52
CA CYS A 167 -7.14 12.42 -8.42
C CYS A 167 -8.09 12.77 -7.27
N ASP A 168 -8.52 11.80 -6.46
CA ASP A 168 -9.58 11.97 -5.44
C ASP A 168 -9.06 12.12 -3.99
N ARG A 169 -7.76 12.41 -3.82
CA ARG A 169 -7.16 12.57 -2.48
C ARG A 169 -7.57 13.89 -1.84
N VAL A 170 -8.45 13.83 -0.84
CA VAL A 170 -8.75 14.97 0.03
C VAL A 170 -7.75 14.96 1.20
N ASN A 171 -6.95 16.03 1.33
CA ASN A 171 -5.97 16.21 2.41
C ASN A 171 -4.93 15.08 2.55
N GLY A 172 -4.60 14.39 1.45
CA GLY A 172 -3.60 13.32 1.43
C GLY A 172 -4.03 12.01 2.08
N MET A 173 -5.29 11.86 2.47
CA MET A 173 -5.82 10.59 2.97
C MET A 173 -6.08 9.61 1.80
N PRO A 174 -6.01 8.29 2.04
CA PRO A 174 -6.30 7.30 1.01
C PRO A 174 -7.73 7.47 0.48
N SER A 175 -7.93 7.19 -0.81
CA SER A 175 -9.27 7.07 -1.39
C SER A 175 -10.07 5.95 -0.72
N GLN A 176 -11.41 5.96 -0.88
CA GLN A 176 -12.28 4.94 -0.29
C GLN A 176 -11.92 3.52 -0.77
N GLU A 177 -11.45 3.38 -2.01
CA GLU A 177 -11.00 2.10 -2.57
C GLU A 177 -9.67 1.64 -1.93
N GLU A 178 -8.71 2.56 -1.77
CA GLU A 178 -7.45 2.27 -1.08
C GLU A 178 -7.67 1.91 0.39
N GLU A 179 -8.56 2.63 1.08
CA GLU A 179 -8.94 2.35 2.47
C GLU A 179 -9.58 0.96 2.62
N ARG A 180 -10.47 0.58 1.69
CA ARG A 180 -11.03 -0.78 1.64
C ARG A 180 -9.95 -1.83 1.42
N GLY A 181 -9.01 -1.58 0.51
CA GLY A 181 -7.87 -2.46 0.25
C GLY A 181 -7.01 -2.65 1.50
N PHE A 182 -6.63 -1.56 2.17
CA PHE A 182 -5.86 -1.61 3.40
C PHE A 182 -6.61 -2.34 4.53
N LEU A 183 -7.91 -2.11 4.66
CA LEU A 183 -8.74 -2.82 5.63
C LEU A 183 -8.68 -4.34 5.43
N ASN A 184 -8.75 -4.80 4.17
CA ASN A 184 -8.64 -6.22 3.83
C ASN A 184 -7.26 -6.79 4.24
N VAL A 185 -6.19 -6.02 4.06
CA VAL A 185 -4.83 -6.37 4.50
C VAL A 185 -4.76 -6.44 6.03
N HIS A 186 -5.25 -5.43 6.75
CA HIS A 186 -5.25 -5.38 8.22
C HIS A 186 -6.03 -6.55 8.84
N VAL A 187 -7.22 -6.88 8.32
CA VAL A 187 -8.00 -8.04 8.78
C VAL A 187 -7.24 -9.35 8.56
N THR A 188 -6.51 -9.47 7.45
CA THR A 188 -5.70 -10.65 7.14
C THR A 188 -4.48 -10.75 8.05
N LEU A 189 -3.81 -9.63 8.29
CA LEU A 189 -2.64 -9.54 9.17
C LEU A 189 -3.02 -9.81 10.63
N GLU A 190 -4.12 -9.25 11.12
CA GLU A 190 -4.65 -9.51 12.46
C GLU A 190 -4.93 -11.02 12.66
N ALA A 191 -5.56 -11.66 11.67
CA ALA A 191 -5.84 -13.09 11.73
C ALA A 191 -4.54 -13.93 11.76
N LEU A 192 -3.52 -13.53 11.01
CA LEU A 192 -2.21 -14.19 11.00
C LEU A 192 -1.47 -14.05 12.34
N LEU A 193 -1.47 -12.83 12.92
CA LEU A 193 -0.83 -12.56 14.22
C LEU A 193 -1.48 -13.33 15.36
N LYS A 194 -2.80 -13.53 15.31
CA LYS A 194 -3.52 -14.37 16.28
C LYS A 194 -3.21 -15.86 16.12
N ALA A 195 -2.97 -16.32 14.89
CA ALA A 195 -2.68 -17.72 14.60
C ALA A 195 -1.23 -18.10 14.92
N ILE A 196 -0.27 -17.19 14.73
CA ILE A 196 1.17 -17.49 14.82
C ILE A 196 1.86 -16.52 15.79
N PRO A 197 2.26 -16.97 17.00
CA PRO A 197 2.90 -16.09 17.99
C PRO A 197 4.19 -15.42 17.50
N LEU A 198 5.01 -16.12 16.71
CA LEU A 198 6.26 -15.63 16.13
C LEU A 198 6.06 -14.57 15.02
N ALA A 199 4.83 -14.39 14.52
CA ALA A 199 4.55 -13.44 13.45
C ALA A 199 4.80 -11.98 13.88
N LYS A 200 4.76 -11.67 15.19
CA LYS A 200 4.99 -10.32 15.71
C LYS A 200 6.40 -9.80 15.42
N ASP A 201 7.43 -10.61 15.69
CA ASP A 201 8.82 -10.23 15.44
C ASP A 201 9.11 -10.12 13.94
N LEU A 202 8.57 -11.06 13.16
CA LEU A 202 8.65 -11.03 11.70
C LEU A 202 7.97 -9.78 11.12
N LEU A 203 6.83 -9.36 11.69
CA LEU A 203 6.14 -8.14 11.30
C LEU A 203 6.98 -6.91 11.56
N ILE A 204 7.58 -6.76 12.74
CA ILE A 204 8.47 -5.61 13.02
C ILE A 204 9.64 -5.56 12.03
N SER A 205 10.26 -6.71 11.72
CA SER A 205 11.33 -6.77 10.72
C SER A 205 10.84 -6.38 9.32
N ALA A 206 9.66 -6.83 8.92
CA ALA A 206 9.07 -6.49 7.62
C ALA A 206 8.70 -5.01 7.52
N LEU A 207 8.12 -4.43 8.58
CA LEU A 207 7.75 -3.02 8.65
C LEU A 207 8.97 -2.10 8.51
N LYS A 208 10.11 -2.48 9.13
CA LYS A 208 11.39 -1.78 8.97
C LYS A 208 11.92 -1.86 7.53
N LYS A 209 11.93 -3.06 6.95
CA LYS A 209 12.47 -3.33 5.61
C LYS A 209 11.68 -2.66 4.49
N LYS A 210 10.37 -2.52 4.66
CA LYS A 210 9.44 -1.98 3.64
C LYS A 210 9.06 -0.51 3.86
N PHE A 211 9.64 0.13 4.87
CA PHE A 211 9.42 1.55 5.10
C PHE A 211 9.84 2.37 3.86
N PRO A 212 9.02 3.34 3.41
CA PRO A 212 9.37 4.19 2.27
C PRO A 212 10.75 4.82 2.41
N TYR A 213 11.50 4.88 1.31
CA TYR A 213 12.78 5.56 1.30
C TYR A 213 12.56 7.06 1.44
N LYS A 214 13.51 7.79 2.06
CA LYS A 214 13.36 9.21 2.42
C LYS A 214 12.97 10.12 1.23
N THR A 215 13.38 9.80 0.01
CA THR A 215 13.05 10.58 -1.19
C THR A 215 11.72 10.18 -1.84
N ASN A 216 10.97 9.24 -1.25
CA ASN A 216 9.65 8.89 -1.75
C ASN A 216 8.66 10.02 -1.45
N SER A 217 7.54 10.04 -2.18
CA SER A 217 6.53 11.09 -2.02
C SER A 217 6.03 11.18 -0.58
N THR A 218 5.71 12.40 -0.13
CA THR A 218 5.06 12.69 1.15
C THR A 218 3.88 11.76 1.44
N TYR A 219 3.04 11.51 0.43
CA TYR A 219 1.89 10.63 0.55
C TYR A 219 2.28 9.17 0.82
N SER A 220 3.40 8.68 0.27
CA SER A 220 3.89 7.33 0.56
C SER A 220 4.24 7.19 2.04
N HIS A 221 4.88 8.20 2.63
CA HIS A 221 5.18 8.25 4.06
C HIS A 221 3.90 8.32 4.90
N LEU A 222 2.98 9.22 4.55
CA LEU A 222 1.72 9.39 5.27
C LEU A 222 0.88 8.10 5.27
N HIS A 223 0.70 7.46 4.11
CA HIS A 223 -0.09 6.23 4.00
C HIS A 223 0.55 5.07 4.76
N TYR A 224 1.89 4.96 4.69
CA TYR A 224 2.59 3.93 5.43
C TYR A 224 2.44 4.14 6.94
N ILE A 225 2.68 5.35 7.45
CA ILE A 225 2.50 5.70 8.86
C ILE A 225 1.05 5.49 9.30
N HIS A 226 0.08 5.89 8.48
CA HIS A 226 -1.34 5.63 8.76
C HIS A 226 -1.60 4.14 8.97
N ASN A 227 -1.13 3.29 8.05
CA ASN A 227 -1.29 1.85 8.17
C ASN A 227 -0.57 1.27 9.40
N LEU A 228 0.64 1.74 9.72
CA LEU A 228 1.36 1.34 10.93
C LEU A 228 0.57 1.67 12.21
N LEU A 229 -0.04 2.84 12.28
CA LEU A 229 -0.86 3.24 13.42
C LEU A 229 -2.13 2.38 13.54
N CYS A 230 -2.74 1.97 12.44
CA CYS A 230 -3.85 1.02 12.45
C CYS A 230 -3.46 -0.35 13.03
N ILE A 231 -2.22 -0.80 12.81
CA ILE A 231 -1.70 -2.05 13.41
C ILE A 231 -1.75 -1.97 14.95
N VAL A 232 -1.41 -0.81 15.50
CA VAL A 232 -1.39 -0.60 16.95
C VAL A 232 -2.77 -0.71 17.57
N GLU A 233 -3.84 -0.39 16.82
CA GLU A 233 -5.21 -0.46 17.34
C GLU A 233 -5.64 -1.90 17.66
N TYR A 234 -5.25 -2.87 16.83
CA TYR A 234 -5.60 -4.28 17.04
C TYR A 234 -4.48 -5.09 17.71
N GLU A 235 -3.23 -4.63 17.68
CA GLU A 235 -2.09 -5.26 18.39
C GLU A 235 -1.30 -4.24 19.23
N PRO A 236 -1.82 -3.84 20.41
CA PRO A 236 -1.20 -2.82 21.25
C PRO A 236 0.20 -3.18 21.77
N SER A 237 0.56 -4.47 21.81
CA SER A 237 1.89 -4.89 22.27
C SER A 237 3.02 -4.38 21.36
N LEU A 238 2.71 -4.05 20.11
CA LEU A 238 3.67 -3.52 19.14
C LEU A 238 3.78 -1.99 19.16
N ARG A 239 2.97 -1.30 19.97
CA ARG A 239 2.90 0.17 20.00
C ARG A 239 4.26 0.83 20.14
N LYS A 240 5.04 0.45 21.15
CA LYS A 240 6.37 1.04 21.40
C LYS A 240 7.30 0.84 20.21
N ASN A 241 7.35 -0.36 19.64
CA ASN A 241 8.24 -0.69 18.52
C ASN A 241 7.82 0.05 17.24
N ILE A 242 6.52 0.17 16.98
CA ILE A 242 5.98 0.89 15.82
C ILE A 242 6.21 2.40 15.96
N LEU A 243 5.93 2.99 17.14
CA LEU A 243 6.20 4.40 17.39
C LEU A 243 7.70 4.72 17.31
N SER A 244 8.56 3.86 17.87
CA SER A 244 10.02 3.98 17.74
C SER A 244 10.45 3.98 16.27
N LEU A 245 9.91 3.07 15.45
CA LEU A 245 10.19 3.03 14.00
C LEU A 245 9.74 4.32 13.30
N ILE A 246 8.53 4.79 13.57
CA ILE A 246 8.01 6.02 12.96
C ILE A 246 8.89 7.21 13.35
N ILE A 247 9.15 7.41 14.63
CA ILE A 247 9.96 8.53 15.13
C ILE A 247 11.38 8.48 14.59
N ASN A 248 12.04 7.32 14.60
CA ASN A 248 13.38 7.17 14.02
C ASN A 248 13.42 7.60 12.54
N LYS A 249 12.38 7.27 11.76
CA LYS A 249 12.27 7.70 10.36
C LYS A 249 11.93 9.17 10.19
N LEU A 250 11.14 9.75 11.08
CA LEU A 250 10.93 11.20 11.07
C LEU A 250 12.23 11.94 11.45
N VAL A 251 12.99 11.45 12.43
CA VAL A 251 14.28 12.04 12.83
C VAL A 251 15.27 11.98 11.68
N GLU A 252 15.30 10.88 10.93
CA GLU A 252 16.07 10.80 9.68
C GLU A 252 15.65 11.90 8.69
N ILE A 253 14.35 12.20 8.52
CA ILE A 253 13.87 13.26 7.63
C ILE A 253 14.24 14.65 8.18
N ASP A 254 14.04 14.89 9.47
CA ASP A 254 14.28 16.17 10.14
C ASP A 254 15.76 16.62 10.04
N VAL A 255 16.71 15.69 10.20
CA VAL A 255 18.14 16.00 10.05
C VAL A 255 18.52 16.43 8.62
N HIS A 256 17.70 16.09 7.61
CA HIS A 256 17.94 16.52 6.22
C HIS A 256 17.29 17.88 5.91
N ILE A 257 16.44 18.42 6.78
CA ILE A 257 15.92 19.78 6.66
C ILE A 257 17.09 20.72 7.01
N SER A 258 17.56 21.50 6.03
CA SER A 258 18.73 22.35 6.20
C SER A 258 18.42 23.50 7.18
N LYS A 259 19.44 23.96 7.94
CA LYS A 259 19.30 25.18 8.77
C LYS A 259 19.06 26.43 7.90
N ASP A 260 19.46 26.39 6.63
CA ASP A 260 19.22 27.48 5.67
C ASP A 260 17.73 27.62 5.31
N GLU A 261 16.91 26.56 5.40
CA GLU A 261 15.46 26.66 5.26
C GLU A 261 14.81 27.31 6.50
N LEU A 262 15.31 26.99 7.71
CA LEU A 262 14.83 27.56 8.98
C LEU A 262 14.99 29.08 9.01
N ASP A 263 16.19 29.57 8.66
CA ASP A 263 16.49 31.01 8.61
C ASP A 263 15.63 31.74 7.55
N ARG A 264 15.23 31.04 6.48
CA ARG A 264 14.41 31.61 5.40
C ARG A 264 12.92 31.58 5.72
N LEU A 265 12.40 30.54 6.37
CA LEU A 265 11.01 30.47 6.81
C LEU A 265 10.72 31.54 7.88
N GLU A 266 11.67 31.78 8.81
CA GLU A 266 11.63 32.93 9.71
C GLU A 266 11.66 34.28 8.97
N SER A 267 12.45 34.39 7.89
CA SER A 267 12.49 35.62 7.08
C SER A 267 11.23 35.86 6.23
N ASN A 268 10.52 34.81 5.81
CA ASN A 268 9.27 34.91 5.03
C ASN A 268 8.06 35.31 5.91
N ILE A 269 8.13 35.12 7.23
CA ILE A 269 7.12 35.63 8.17
C ILE A 269 7.24 37.16 8.35
N ASN A 270 8.40 37.75 8.02
CA ASN A 270 8.67 39.19 8.08
C ASN A 270 8.42 39.94 6.76
N ILE A 271 7.71 39.34 5.78
CA ILE A 271 7.13 40.13 4.68
C ILE A 271 5.85 40.77 5.20
N ASP A 272 6.04 41.73 6.11
CA ASP A 272 5.06 42.77 6.37
C ASP A 272 4.76 43.46 5.03
N VAL A 273 3.49 43.81 4.88
CA VAL A 273 2.86 44.35 3.68
C VAL A 273 3.28 45.81 3.45
N GLU A 274 4.58 46.08 3.34
CA GLU A 274 5.14 47.41 3.10
C GLU A 274 6.30 47.35 2.09
N ASP A 275 5.98 47.14 0.81
CA ASP A 275 6.63 47.87 -0.29
C ASP A 275 5.90 47.64 -1.62
N ILE A 276 4.74 48.29 -1.74
CA ILE A 276 4.09 48.54 -3.04
C ILE A 276 4.76 49.78 -3.63
N PHE A 277 5.97 49.61 -4.16
CA PHE A 277 6.49 50.50 -5.20
C PHE A 277 6.41 49.74 -6.53
N PRO A 278 5.62 50.21 -7.51
CA PRO A 278 5.62 49.59 -8.83
C PRO A 278 6.92 50.00 -9.53
N MET A 279 7.93 49.13 -9.48
CA MET A 279 9.11 49.24 -10.31
C MET A 279 8.92 48.33 -11.52
N ASP A 280 8.80 48.94 -12.70
CA ASP A 280 8.67 48.26 -13.99
C ASP A 280 9.81 47.23 -14.17
N VAL A 281 9.49 45.95 -14.10
CA VAL A 281 10.42 44.85 -14.39
C VAL A 281 10.38 44.52 -15.88
N ASP A 282 11.44 44.96 -16.55
CA ASP A 282 11.89 44.46 -17.84
C ASP A 282 12.28 42.97 -17.76
N ASP A 283 12.19 42.34 -18.92
CA ASP A 283 12.18 40.93 -19.28
C ASP A 283 13.16 39.97 -18.54
N GLY A 284 12.66 38.76 -18.19
CA GLY A 284 13.47 37.54 -18.30
C GLY A 284 14.22 36.95 -17.09
N ALA A 285 13.82 37.18 -15.83
CA ALA A 285 14.41 36.47 -14.68
C ALA A 285 13.50 35.34 -14.16
N CYS A 286 13.46 34.20 -14.85
CA CYS A 286 12.94 32.97 -14.26
C CYS A 286 13.83 32.60 -13.05
N ILE A 287 13.30 32.70 -11.83
CA ILE A 287 13.96 32.19 -10.63
C ILE A 287 14.18 30.70 -10.84
N LYS A 288 15.41 30.31 -11.19
CA LYS A 288 15.82 28.90 -11.25
C LYS A 288 15.99 28.40 -9.83
N VAL A 289 14.92 27.85 -9.26
CA VAL A 289 15.01 27.03 -8.05
C VAL A 289 15.85 25.80 -8.40
N GLY A 290 17.02 25.66 -7.78
CA GLY A 290 17.89 24.51 -7.99
C GLY A 290 17.24 23.23 -7.47
N PRO A 291 17.59 22.04 -7.99
CA PRO A 291 16.99 20.76 -7.58
C PRO A 291 17.10 20.50 -6.08
N GLU A 292 18.20 20.92 -5.42
CA GLU A 292 18.39 20.79 -3.96
C GLU A 292 17.32 21.55 -3.15
N LYS A 293 16.82 22.68 -3.67
CA LYS A 293 15.84 23.52 -2.95
C LYS A 293 14.41 22.94 -3.00
N VAL A 294 14.08 22.19 -4.05
CA VAL A 294 12.78 21.49 -4.16
C VAL A 294 12.76 20.24 -3.27
N GLU A 295 13.93 19.62 -3.05
CA GLU A 295 14.06 18.48 -2.14
C GLU A 295 13.90 18.91 -0.67
N GLU A 296 14.46 20.05 -0.26
CA GLU A 296 14.33 20.61 1.10
C GLU A 296 12.87 20.95 1.47
N GLU A 297 12.17 21.72 0.63
CA GLU A 297 10.73 22.03 0.82
C GLU A 297 9.84 20.77 0.86
N HIS A 298 10.23 19.70 0.15
CA HIS A 298 9.51 18.43 0.17
C HIS A 298 9.69 17.67 1.50
N PHE A 299 10.83 17.82 2.18
CA PHE A 299 11.07 17.19 3.48
C PHE A 299 10.28 17.86 4.61
N SER A 300 10.20 19.20 4.62
CA SER A 300 9.43 19.96 5.61
C SER A 300 7.93 19.65 5.52
N ASP A 301 7.35 19.68 4.31
CA ASP A 301 5.95 19.25 4.06
C ASP A 301 5.69 17.80 4.50
N THR A 302 6.64 16.92 4.25
CA THR A 302 6.53 15.50 4.65
C THR A 302 6.52 15.36 6.17
N LEU A 303 7.39 16.08 6.86
CA LEU A 303 7.48 16.03 8.31
C LEU A 303 6.20 16.55 8.96
N ASP A 304 5.69 17.70 8.52
CA ASP A 304 4.48 18.33 9.05
C ASP A 304 3.24 17.42 8.94
N ILE A 305 3.03 16.86 7.74
CA ILE A 305 1.89 15.98 7.47
C ILE A 305 1.98 14.70 8.33
N CYS A 306 3.17 14.13 8.46
CA CYS A 306 3.37 12.93 9.27
C CYS A 306 3.22 13.21 10.77
N LEU A 307 3.79 14.30 11.29
CA LEU A 307 3.64 14.73 12.69
C LEU A 307 2.17 14.99 13.02
N LYS A 308 1.45 15.71 12.15
CA LYS A 308 0.02 15.94 12.31
C LYS A 308 -0.78 14.64 12.41
N ARG A 309 -0.42 13.61 11.61
CA ARG A 309 -1.07 12.30 11.70
C ARG A 309 -0.79 11.61 13.04
N ILE A 310 0.44 11.68 13.56
CA ILE A 310 0.78 11.13 14.88
C ILE A 310 0.05 11.88 15.99
N PHE A 311 0.01 13.22 15.96
CA PHE A 311 -0.71 14.01 16.97
C PHE A 311 -2.20 13.73 16.96
N ASN A 312 -2.80 13.53 15.78
CA ASN A 312 -4.18 13.09 15.67
C ASN A 312 -4.39 11.73 16.33
N TYR A 313 -3.48 10.78 16.11
CA TYR A 313 -3.50 9.47 16.78
C TYR A 313 -3.33 9.58 18.30
N MET A 314 -2.43 10.42 18.80
CA MET A 314 -2.29 10.67 20.24
C MET A 314 -3.59 11.24 20.82
N LYS A 315 -4.22 12.17 20.10
CA LYS A 315 -5.50 12.77 20.51
C LYS A 315 -6.61 11.72 20.59
N THR A 316 -6.73 10.85 19.58
CA THR A 316 -7.78 9.81 19.54
C THR A 316 -7.60 8.73 20.60
N ILE A 317 -6.37 8.43 21.00
CA ILE A 317 -6.08 7.43 22.04
C ILE A 317 -6.19 8.01 23.45
N CYS A 318 -5.72 9.25 23.65
CA CYS A 318 -5.74 9.89 24.96
C CYS A 318 -7.12 10.40 25.35
N HIS A 319 -8.04 10.62 24.40
CA HIS A 319 -9.37 11.16 24.70
C HIS A 319 -10.47 10.16 24.36
N THR A 320 -11.47 10.10 25.24
CA THR A 320 -12.76 9.46 24.91
C THR A 320 -13.51 10.26 23.84
N PRO A 321 -14.52 9.66 23.17
CA PRO A 321 -15.40 10.40 22.25
C PRO A 321 -16.09 11.61 22.89
N ASN A 322 -16.18 11.64 24.22
CA ASN A 322 -16.78 12.72 25.00
C ASN A 322 -15.76 13.81 25.39
N GLY A 323 -14.52 13.73 24.91
CA GLY A 323 -13.45 14.68 25.18
C GLY A 323 -12.75 14.51 26.53
N SER A 324 -13.11 13.51 27.33
CA SER A 324 -12.48 13.24 28.63
C SER A 324 -11.16 12.48 28.45
N LEU A 325 -10.12 12.88 29.21
CA LEU A 325 -8.78 12.27 29.15
C LEU A 325 -8.76 10.87 29.80
N LEU A 326 -8.16 9.91 29.11
CA LEU A 326 -7.92 8.53 29.56
C LEU A 326 -6.54 8.41 30.19
N TRP A 327 -6.46 8.71 31.50
CA TRP A 327 -5.19 8.78 32.24
C TRP A 327 -4.30 7.55 32.12
N ASP A 328 -4.86 6.34 32.24
CA ASP A 328 -4.05 5.11 32.18
C ASP A 328 -3.38 4.92 30.82
N THR A 329 -4.16 5.13 29.75
CA THR A 329 -3.67 5.04 28.37
C THR A 329 -2.68 6.16 28.06
N THR A 330 -2.98 7.40 28.48
CA THR A 330 -2.10 8.55 28.30
C THR A 330 -0.77 8.35 29.03
N LYS A 331 -0.79 7.85 30.27
CA LYS A 331 0.43 7.57 31.04
C LYS A 331 1.26 6.47 30.37
N SER A 332 0.63 5.40 29.90
CA SER A 332 1.31 4.32 29.19
C SER A 332 1.94 4.82 27.89
N LEU A 333 1.21 5.61 27.10
CA LEU A 333 1.73 6.25 25.88
C LEU A 333 2.88 7.21 26.19
N TYR A 334 2.76 8.02 27.24
CA TYR A 334 3.81 8.94 27.67
C TYR A 334 5.11 8.20 28.02
N HIS A 335 5.04 7.08 28.75
CA HIS A 335 6.23 6.28 29.05
C HIS A 335 6.85 5.65 27.80
N ASP A 336 6.03 5.21 26.84
CA ASP A 336 6.53 4.71 25.56
C ASP A 336 7.28 5.83 24.81
N LEU A 337 6.68 7.02 24.71
CA LEU A 337 7.26 8.19 24.03
C LEU A 337 8.50 8.72 24.74
N LEU A 338 8.51 8.77 26.07
CA LEU A 338 9.68 9.20 26.85
C LEU A 338 10.87 8.27 26.59
N SER A 339 10.62 6.95 26.58
CA SER A 339 11.66 5.98 26.25
C SER A 339 12.14 6.13 24.81
N ILE A 340 11.27 6.48 23.85
CA ILE A 340 11.66 6.74 22.47
C ILE A 340 12.50 8.02 22.38
N PHE A 341 12.10 9.07 23.08
CA PHE A 341 12.83 10.34 23.13
C PHE A 341 14.27 10.15 23.63
N GLU A 342 14.45 9.43 24.75
CA GLU A 342 15.78 9.19 25.32
C GLU A 342 16.70 8.36 24.41
N ASN A 343 16.14 7.44 23.62
CA ASN A 343 16.93 6.50 22.81
C ASN A 343 17.12 6.92 21.35
N GLU A 344 16.21 7.71 20.78
CA GLU A 344 16.19 8.01 19.34
C GLU A 344 16.39 9.50 19.06
N ILE A 345 15.73 10.38 19.83
CA ILE A 345 15.75 11.84 19.60
C ILE A 345 16.95 12.47 20.29
N LEU A 346 17.08 12.28 21.60
CA LEU A 346 18.15 12.86 22.42
C LEU A 346 19.59 12.59 21.90
N PRO A 347 19.94 11.39 21.40
CA PRO A 347 21.28 11.15 20.87
C PRO A 347 21.49 11.71 19.46
N THR A 348 20.44 12.10 18.75
CA THR A 348 20.54 12.60 17.38
C THR A 348 20.86 14.09 17.36
N TYR A 349 22.06 14.43 16.89
CA TYR A 349 22.49 15.81 16.70
C TYR A 349 21.82 16.43 15.46
N ASN A 350 21.49 17.73 15.50
CA ASN A 350 20.80 18.50 14.44
C ASN A 350 19.33 18.17 14.16
N SER A 351 18.67 17.29 14.92
CA SER A 351 17.20 17.25 14.91
C SER A 351 16.66 18.52 15.59
N SER A 352 15.72 19.21 14.94
CA SER A 352 15.22 20.51 15.38
C SER A 352 13.70 20.54 15.58
N HIS A 353 12.95 19.66 14.90
CA HIS A 353 11.49 19.77 14.81
C HIS A 353 10.70 18.63 15.50
N ILE A 354 11.35 17.53 15.90
CA ILE A 354 10.69 16.30 16.41
C ILE A 354 10.62 16.19 17.93
#